data_AF-A0A497CAI2-F1
#
_entry.id   AF-A0A497CAI2-F1
#
_cell.length_a   1.000
_cell.length_b   1.000
_cell.length_c   1.000
_cell.angle_alpha   90.00
_cell.angle_beta   90.00
_cell.angle_gamma   90.00
#
_symmetry.space_group_name_H-M   'P 1'
#
loop_
_entity.id
_entity.type
_entity.pdbx_description
1 polymer ?
#
loop_
_entity_poly.entity_id
_entity_poly.type
_entity_poly.pdbx_seq_one_letter_code
_entity_poly.pdbx_strand_id
1 'polypeptide(L)' 'MESDETSPEKLRVLIADDVLETRRATRLMLAENPLVEIVAIAHDGKEAIELAQKHRPDIALLDINMPE' A
#
# COMPACT_ATOMS: atom_id res chain seq x y z
N MET A 1 28.15 -22.49 -0.48
CA MET A 1 28.45 -21.06 -0.34
C MET A 1 28.27 -20.51 -1.74
N GLU A 2 27.20 -19.80 -2.09
CA GLU A 2 26.11 -19.15 -1.35
C GLU A 2 24.78 -19.54 -2.01
N SER A 3 23.77 -19.81 -1.19
CA SER A 3 22.38 -19.93 -1.61
C SER A 3 21.89 -18.52 -1.90
N ASP A 4 21.82 -18.15 -3.19
CA ASP A 4 21.09 -16.97 -3.64
C ASP A 4 19.59 -17.28 -3.59
N GLU A 5 19.06 -17.49 -2.38
CA GLU A 5 17.63 -17.47 -2.12
C GLU A 5 17.23 -16.00 -2.05
N THR A 6 17.06 -15.37 -3.21
CA THR A 6 16.36 -14.09 -3.28
C THR A 6 14.96 -14.34 -2.75
N SER A 7 14.75 -13.97 -1.49
CA SER A 7 13.40 -13.87 -0.93
C SER A 7 12.59 -13.02 -1.92
N PRO A 8 11.40 -13.46 -2.34
CA PRO A 8 10.65 -12.74 -3.35
C PRO A 8 10.47 -11.29 -2.88
N GLU A 9 10.88 -10.33 -3.71
CA GLU A 9 10.73 -8.91 -3.38
C GLU A 9 9.26 -8.64 -3.08
N LYS A 10 8.98 -8.11 -1.88
CA LYS A 10 7.61 -7.79 -1.49
C LYS A 10 7.12 -6.63 -2.33
N LEU A 11 5.91 -6.77 -2.87
CA LEU A 11 5.20 -5.69 -3.54
C LEU A 11 4.83 -4.62 -2.53
N ARG A 12 5.30 -3.41 -2.78
CA ARG A 12 5.14 -2.24 -1.91
C ARG A 12 3.84 -1.54 -2.27
N VAL A 13 2.87 -1.58 -1.37
CA VAL A 13 1.51 -1.09 -1.61
C VAL A 13 1.22 0.18 -0.82
N LEU A 14 0.69 1.20 -1.49
CA LEU A 14 0.02 2.36 -0.89
C LEU A 14 -1.49 2.13 -0.93
N ILE A 15 -2.18 2.42 0.17
CA ILE A 15 -3.65 2.44 0.22
C ILE A 15 -4.10 3.88 0.44
N ALA A 16 -4.97 4.41 -0.41
CA ALA A 16 -5.62 5.70 -0.23
C ALA A 16 -7.13 5.51 -0.19
N ASP A 17 -7.74 5.81 0.95
CA ASP A 17 -9.17 5.65 1.21
C ASP A 17 -9.55 6.51 2.43
N ASP A 18 -10.59 7.33 2.30
CA ASP A 18 -11.06 8.23 3.35
C ASP A 18 -11.92 7.51 4.42
N VAL A 19 -12.46 6.33 4.09
CA VAL A 19 -13.28 5.51 4.99
C VAL A 19 -12.41 4.58 5.83
N LEU A 20 -12.44 4.78 7.15
CA LEU A 20 -11.67 3.97 8.10
C LEU A 20 -11.99 2.47 8.01
N GLU A 21 -13.27 2.09 7.88
CA GLU A 21 -13.64 0.68 7.76
C GLU A 21 -13.09 0.03 6.49
N THR A 22 -13.23 0.67 5.34
CA THR A 22 -12.73 0.15 4.05
C THR A 22 -11.23 -0.03 4.10
N ARG A 23 -10.49 0.98 4.58
CA ARG A 23 -9.04 0.88 4.77
C ARG A 23 -8.63 -0.27 5.70
N ARG A 24 -9.33 -0.48 6.81
CA ARG A 24 -9.06 -1.61 7.72
C ARG A 24 -9.30 -2.95 7.05
N ALA A 25 -10.39 -3.09 6.31
CA ALA A 25 -10.71 -4.29 5.55
C ALA A 25 -9.63 -4.59 4.50
N THR A 26 -9.27 -3.61 3.66
CA THR A 26 -8.21 -3.72 2.65
C THR A 26 -6.87 -4.11 3.27
N ARG A 27 -6.49 -3.50 4.39
CA ARG A 27 -5.26 -3.86 5.11
C ARG A 27 -5.28 -5.31 5.60
N LEU A 28 -6.39 -5.76 6.18
CA LEU A 28 -6.51 -7.15 6.66
C LEU A 28 -6.42 -8.15 5.50
N MET A 29 -7.11 -7.87 4.39
CA MET A 29 -7.06 -8.72 3.19
C MET A 29 -5.64 -8.83 2.62
N LEU A 30 -4.89 -7.74 2.60
CA LEU A 30 -3.52 -7.71 2.09
C LEU A 30 -2.50 -8.32 3.07
N ALA A 31 -2.74 -8.23 4.37
CA ALA A 31 -1.84 -8.74 5.40
C ALA A 31 -1.69 -10.28 5.37
N GLU A 32 -2.65 -10.99 4.78
CA GLU A 32 -2.59 -12.44 4.60
C GLU A 32 -1.62 -12.85 3.48
N ASN A 33 -1.20 -11.92 2.62
CA ASN A 33 -0.28 -12.19 1.53
C ASN A 33 1.18 -11.89 1.95
N PRO A 34 2.06 -12.90 2.09
CA PRO A 34 3.45 -12.70 2.51
C PRO A 34 4.30 -11.91 1.50
N LEU A 35 3.83 -11.77 0.26
CA LEU A 35 4.46 -11.00 -0.81
C LEU A 35 4.05 -9.53 -0.81
N VAL A 36 3.19 -9.09 0.12
CA VAL A 36 2.72 -7.70 0.17
C VAL A 36 3.31 -6.99 1.38
N GLU A 37 3.77 -5.77 1.16
CA GLU A 37 4.18 -4.84 2.19
C GLU A 37 3.40 -3.53 2.02
N ILE A 38 2.60 -3.16 3.02
CA ILE A 38 1.90 -1.87 2.99
C ILE A 38 2.89 -0.82 3.50
N VAL A 39 3.35 0.04 2.60
CA VAL A 39 4.39 1.03 2.88
C VAL A 39 3.85 2.40 3.28
N ALA A 40 2.58 2.67 2.97
CA ALA A 40 1.93 3.94 3.25
C ALA A 40 0.40 3.82 3.24
N ILE A 41 -0.25 4.74 3.95
CA ILE A 41 -1.69 4.91 4.03
C ILE A 41 -2.00 6.39 3.87
N ALA A 42 -2.91 6.73 2.97
CA ALA A 42 -3.42 8.07 2.76
C ALA A 42 -4.93 8.15 3.05
N HIS A 43 -5.38 9.33 3.45
CA HIS A 43 -6.77 9.66 3.77
C HIS A 43 -7.43 10.57 2.74
N ASP A 44 -6.66 11.14 1.82
CA ASP A 44 -7.11 12.00 0.74
C ASP A 44 -6.16 11.90 -0.48
N GLY A 45 -6.53 12.57 -1.57
CA GLY A 45 -5.77 12.50 -2.83
C GLY A 45 -4.41 13.17 -2.72
N LYS A 46 -4.31 14.28 -1.99
CA LYS A 46 -3.07 15.03 -1.83
C LYS A 46 -2.03 14.26 -1.02
N GLU A 47 -2.43 13.70 0.11
CA GLU A 47 -1.60 12.84 0.95
C GLU A 47 -1.16 11.60 0.16
N ALA A 48 -2.04 11.02 -0.67
CA ALA A 48 -1.68 9.88 -1.51
C ALA A 48 -0.53 10.22 -2.48
N ILE A 49 -0.53 11.41 -3.10
CA ILE A 49 0.55 11.87 -3.97
C ILE A 49 1.85 12.06 -3.18
N GLU A 50 1.79 12.77 -2.05
CA GLU A 50 2.97 13.03 -1.21
C GLU A 50 3.62 11.71 -0.73
N LEU A 51 2.79 10.78 -0.26
CA LEU A 51 3.24 9.47 0.18
C LEU A 51 3.74 8.59 -0.97
N ALA A 52 3.11 8.65 -2.14
CA ALA A 52 3.59 7.92 -3.31
C ALA A 52 4.99 8.39 -3.74
N GLN A 53 5.25 9.70 -3.71
CA GLN A 53 6.57 10.26 -4.04
C GLN A 53 7.62 9.84 -3.01
N LYS A 54 7.29 9.91 -1.72
CA LYS A 54 8.19 9.57 -0.62
C LYS A 54 8.49 8.08 -0.55
N HIS A 55 7.47 7.24 -0.64
CA HIS A 55 7.59 5.80 -0.43
C HIS A 55 7.84 5.03 -1.72
N ARG A 56 7.58 5.60 -2.91
CA ARG A 56 7.80 4.94 -4.20
C ARG A 56 7.14 3.53 -4.24
N PRO A 57 5.84 3.41 -3.96
CA PRO A 57 5.16 2.12 -3.99
C PRO A 57 5.13 1.55 -5.41
N ASP A 58 5.04 0.23 -5.53
CA ASP A 58 4.87 -0.47 -6.80
C ASP A 58 3.42 -0.43 -7.26
N ILE A 59 2.49 -0.45 -6.29
CA ILE A 59 1.04 -0.44 -6.52
C ILE A 59 0.40 0.57 -5.57
N ALA A 60 -0.55 1.36 -6.09
CA ALA A 60 -1.43 2.19 -5.29
C ALA A 60 -2.88 1.71 -5.46
N LEU A 61 -3.53 1.39 -4.35
CA LEU A 61 -4.97 1.15 -4.28
C LEU A 61 -5.63 2.46 -3.86
N LEU A 62 -6.41 3.04 -4.77
CA LEU A 62 -7.02 4.35 -4.59
C LEU A 62 -8.54 4.20 -4.60
N ASP A 63 -9.21 4.75 -3.60
CA ASP A 63 -10.63 5.02 -3.69
C ASP A 63 -10.88 6.18 -4.68
N ILE A 64 -11.89 6.01 -5.52
CA ILE A 64 -12.26 7.00 -6.53
C ILE A 64 -13.06 8.16 -5.94
N ASN A 65 -13.71 7.93 -4.78
CA ASN A 65 -14.60 8.90 -4.14
C ASN A 65 -13.94 9.56 -2.93
N MET A 66 -12.62 9.74 -2.96
CA MET A 66 -11.95 10.51 -1.93
C MET A 66 -12.25 12.01 -2.09
N PRO A 67 -12.45 12.75 -0.98
CA PRO A 67 -12.37 14.21 -0.98
C PRO A 67 -10.97 14.68 -1.40
N GLU A 68 -10.84 15.99 -1.70
CA GLU A 68 -9.65 16.71 -2.23
C GLU A 68 -8.36 15.90 -2.48
#